data_AF-A0A2W5QL90-F1
#
_entry.id   AF-A0A2W5QL90-F1
#
_cell.length_a   1.000
_cell.length_b   1.000
_cell.length_c   1.000
_cell.angle_alpha   90.00
_cell.angle_beta   90.00
_cell.angle_gamma   90.00
#
_symmetry.space_group_name_H-M   'P 1'
#
loop_
_entity.id
_entity.type
_entity.pdbx_description
1 polymer ?
#
loop_
_entity_poly.entity_id
_entity_poly.type
_entity_poly.pdbx_seq_one_letter_code
_entity_poly.pdbx_strand_id
1 'polypeptide(L)'
;MDAHHLRIRIERDIADKAMAMARERGLELADVMRMWLTKAVLTGDFAIDLNQPAPAPAGETRAFFAYDESPWAPLKEVLDGELALALVNQFVANQTIEIERLMDINPPDTARIRELRRQRDVARQVLSTFDPEDPDATRTVIERFAAKRPPLQDRTRRASDDEETS
;
A
#
# COMPACT_ATOMS: atom_id res chain seq x y z
N MET A 1 35.75 -38.41 -5.94
CA MET A 1 34.88 -37.23 -5.76
C MET A 1 35.72 -36.20 -5.05
N ASP A 2 36.16 -35.16 -5.75
CA ASP A 2 37.03 -34.14 -5.17
C ASP A 2 36.22 -33.26 -4.22
N ALA A 3 36.55 -33.33 -2.93
CA ALA A 3 35.92 -32.48 -1.92
C ALA A 3 36.66 -31.13 -1.88
N HIS A 4 36.05 -30.09 -2.45
CA HIS A 4 36.58 -28.74 -2.32
C HIS A 4 36.20 -28.15 -0.96
N HIS A 5 37.20 -27.90 -0.13
CA HIS A 5 37.01 -27.25 1.17
C HIS A 5 36.82 -25.74 0.97
N LEU A 6 35.60 -25.26 1.22
CA LEU A 6 35.25 -23.85 1.17
C LEU A 6 35.30 -23.25 2.58
N ARG A 7 36.08 -22.17 2.77
CA ARG A 7 36.05 -21.36 3.99
C ARG A 7 35.33 -20.06 3.69
N ILE A 8 34.17 -19.86 4.29
CA ILE A 8 33.36 -18.64 4.13
C ILE A 8 33.37 -17.88 5.45
N ARG A 9 33.63 -16.58 5.37
CA ARG A 9 33.38 -15.66 6.49
C ARG A 9 32.03 -15.02 6.26
N ILE A 10 31.15 -15.16 7.24
CA ILE A 10 29.76 -14.69 7.18
C ILE A 10 29.59 -13.60 8.23
N GLU A 11 28.79 -12.58 7.92
CA GLU A 11 28.41 -11.56 8.90
C GLU A 11 27.52 -12.15 10.00
N ARG A 12 27.63 -11.59 11.20
CA ARG A 12 27.01 -12.14 12.42
C ARG A 12 25.50 -12.30 12.28
N ASP A 13 24.82 -11.30 11.75
CA ASP A 13 23.36 -11.29 11.65
C ASP A 13 22.84 -12.35 10.68
N ILE A 14 23.59 -12.63 9.61
CA ILE A 14 23.29 -13.68 8.64
C ILE A 14 23.56 -15.05 9.27
N ALA A 15 24.65 -15.19 10.01
CA ALA A 15 24.98 -16.42 10.73
C ALA A 15 23.90 -16.77 11.78
N ASP A 16 23.40 -15.79 12.52
CA ASP A 16 22.36 -15.99 13.53
C ASP A 16 21.03 -16.46 12.89
N LYS A 17 20.65 -15.89 11.74
CA LYS A 17 19.48 -16.34 10.96
C LYS A 17 19.66 -17.74 10.39
N ALA A 18 20.83 -18.05 9.85
CA ALA A 18 21.14 -19.38 9.31
C ALA A 18 21.14 -20.45 10.41
N MET A 19 21.65 -20.13 11.60
CA MET A 19 21.62 -21.01 12.78
C MET A 19 20.19 -21.23 13.29
N ALA A 20 19.34 -20.19 13.30
CA ALA A 20 17.94 -20.32 13.66
C ALA A 20 17.20 -21.26 12.70
N MET A 21 17.42 -21.08 11.39
CA MET A 21 16.84 -21.94 10.35
C MET A 21 17.35 -23.39 10.43
N ALA A 22 18.63 -23.58 10.74
CA ALA A 22 19.23 -24.89 10.96
C ALA A 22 18.54 -25.63 12.12
N ARG A 23 18.32 -24.95 13.25
CA ARG A 23 17.62 -25.52 14.42
C ARG A 23 16.17 -25.84 14.13
N GLU A 24 15.46 -24.96 13.44
CA GLU A 24 14.05 -25.15 13.09
C GLU A 24 13.84 -26.38 12.20
N ARG A 25 14.77 -26.62 11.27
CA ARG A 25 14.68 -27.71 10.29
C ARG A 25 15.43 -28.98 10.69
N GLY A 26 16.08 -28.99 11.86
CA GLY A 26 16.91 -30.11 12.32
C GLY A 26 18.12 -30.38 11.41
N LEU A 27 18.64 -29.34 10.76
CA LEU A 27 19.77 -29.44 9.82
C LEU A 27 21.04 -28.87 10.46
N GLU A 28 22.19 -29.32 9.97
CA GLU A 28 23.47 -28.68 10.29
C GLU A 28 23.60 -27.36 9.53
N LEU A 29 24.33 -26.40 10.12
CA LEU A 29 24.57 -25.09 9.49
C LEU A 29 25.19 -25.24 8.09
N ALA A 30 26.08 -26.23 7.92
CA ALA A 30 26.71 -26.52 6.64
C ALA A 30 25.69 -26.89 5.55
N ASP A 31 24.61 -27.61 5.90
CA ASP A 31 23.59 -28.04 4.95
C ASP A 31 22.64 -26.89 4.59
N VAL A 32 22.35 -26.00 5.55
CA VAL A 32 21.64 -24.74 5.27
C VAL A 32 22.44 -23.86 4.31
N MET A 33 23.76 -23.73 4.52
CA MET A 33 24.65 -22.96 3.66
C MET A 33 24.74 -23.55 2.25
N ARG A 34 24.84 -24.88 2.12
CA ARG A 34 24.80 -25.57 0.82
C ARG A 34 23.47 -25.33 0.11
N MET A 35 22.36 -25.51 0.82
CA MET A 35 21.01 -25.30 0.27
C MET A 35 20.83 -23.87 -0.23
N TRP A 36 21.29 -22.87 0.52
CA TRP A 36 21.25 -21.47 0.11
C TRP A 36 22.11 -21.21 -1.12
N LEU A 37 23.34 -21.73 -1.16
CA LEU A 37 24.21 -21.60 -2.31
C LEU A 37 23.60 -22.25 -3.56
N THR A 38 23.08 -23.48 -3.43
CA THR A 38 22.39 -24.18 -4.52
C THR A 38 21.16 -23.40 -5.00
N LYS A 39 20.37 -22.86 -4.07
CA LYS A 39 19.20 -22.03 -4.40
C LYS A 39 19.62 -20.77 -5.16
N ALA A 40 20.66 -20.07 -4.71
CA ALA A 40 21.14 -18.84 -5.34
C ALA A 40 21.63 -19.09 -6.78
N VAL A 41 22.29 -20.24 -7.01
CA VAL A 41 22.70 -20.67 -8.34
C VAL A 41 21.50 -21.01 -9.24
N LEU A 42 20.55 -21.80 -8.73
CA LEU A 42 19.35 -22.19 -9.49
C LEU A 42 18.42 -21.01 -9.80
N THR A 43 18.38 -20.00 -8.92
CA THR A 43 17.55 -18.78 -9.11
C THR A 43 18.20 -17.80 -10.09
N GLY A 44 19.44 -18.05 -10.52
CA GLY A 44 20.17 -17.19 -11.45
C GLY A 44 20.80 -15.95 -10.81
N ASP A 45 20.87 -15.90 -9.47
CA ASP A 45 21.46 -14.77 -8.74
C ASP A 45 23.00 -14.76 -8.82
N PHE A 46 23.62 -15.89 -9.16
CA PHE A 46 25.06 -16.02 -9.38
C PHE A 46 25.36 -16.88 -10.62
N ALA A 47 26.11 -16.34 -11.59
CA ALA A 47 26.70 -17.15 -12.66
C ALA A 47 28.04 -17.75 -12.18
N ILE A 48 28.14 -19.06 -12.20
CA ILE A 48 29.37 -19.82 -11.89
C ILE A 48 30.13 -20.19 -13.18
N ASP A 49 29.45 -20.18 -14.33
CA ASP A 49 30.07 -20.50 -15.62
C ASP A 49 30.80 -19.29 -16.22
N LEU A 50 32.12 -19.43 -16.46
CA LEU A 50 32.99 -18.44 -17.10
C LEU A 50 32.56 -18.04 -18.52
N ASN A 51 31.70 -18.83 -19.16
CA ASN A 51 31.19 -18.57 -20.51
C ASN A 51 29.78 -17.97 -20.55
N GLN A 52 29.13 -17.78 -19.40
CA GLN A 52 27.87 -17.05 -19.34
C GLN A 52 28.16 -15.59 -18.99
N PRO A 53 27.55 -14.61 -19.71
CA PRO A 53 27.64 -13.22 -19.31
C PRO A 53 27.14 -13.12 -17.87
N ALA A 54 27.97 -12.55 -16.99
CA ALA A 54 27.60 -12.34 -15.60
C ALA A 54 26.21 -11.68 -15.57
N PRO A 55 25.24 -12.22 -14.80
CA PRO A 55 23.94 -11.57 -14.66
C PRO A 55 24.22 -10.14 -14.22
N ALA A 56 23.53 -9.17 -14.84
CA ALA A 56 23.70 -7.76 -14.54
C ALA A 56 23.75 -7.60 -13.02
N PRO A 57 24.75 -6.89 -12.46
CA PRO A 57 24.91 -6.77 -11.02
C PRO A 57 23.56 -6.43 -10.45
N ALA A 58 23.12 -7.18 -9.44
CA ALA A 58 21.84 -6.93 -8.79
C ALA A 58 21.85 -5.48 -8.34
N GLY A 59 21.28 -4.61 -9.16
CA GLY A 59 21.14 -3.20 -8.82
C GLY A 59 20.41 -3.17 -7.50
N GLU A 60 20.77 -2.23 -6.65
CA GLU A 60 20.18 -1.97 -5.32
C GLU A 60 18.64 -1.80 -5.36
N THR A 61 18.01 -1.95 -6.52
CA THR A 61 16.59 -1.85 -6.84
C THR A 61 15.83 -3.18 -6.98
N ARG A 62 16.48 -4.36 -6.96
CA ARG A 62 15.77 -5.64 -7.23
C ARG A 62 15.00 -6.26 -6.05
N ALA A 63 15.04 -5.65 -4.86
CA ALA A 63 14.42 -6.23 -3.67
C ALA A 63 12.92 -5.98 -3.50
N PHE A 64 12.22 -5.25 -4.39
CA PHE A 64 10.86 -4.79 -4.05
C PHE A 64 9.70 -5.04 -5.04
N PHE A 65 9.90 -5.43 -6.30
CA PHE A 65 8.74 -5.57 -7.20
C PHE A 65 8.87 -6.70 -8.21
N ALA A 66 8.50 -7.89 -7.78
CA ALA A 66 7.84 -8.87 -8.62
C ALA A 66 6.79 -9.58 -7.75
N TYR A 67 5.87 -8.78 -7.17
CA TYR A 67 4.63 -9.37 -6.69
C TYR A 67 3.93 -9.95 -7.91
N ASP A 68 3.71 -11.26 -7.89
CA ASP A 68 2.81 -11.89 -8.84
C ASP A 68 1.45 -11.17 -8.71
N GLU A 69 1.02 -10.49 -9.78
CA GLU A 69 -0.24 -9.73 -9.79
C GLU A 69 -1.46 -10.65 -9.85
N SER A 70 -1.26 -11.93 -10.20
CA SER A 70 -2.31 -12.95 -10.30
C SER A 70 -3.19 -13.06 -9.04
N PRO A 71 -2.64 -13.18 -7.81
CA PRO A 71 -3.44 -13.13 -6.59
C PRO A 71 -4.03 -11.75 -6.28
N TRP A 72 -3.46 -10.67 -6.82
CA TRP A 72 -3.90 -9.29 -6.55
C TRP A 72 -5.14 -8.89 -7.34
N ALA A 73 -5.33 -9.41 -8.55
CA ALA A 73 -6.44 -9.01 -9.41
C ALA A 73 -7.84 -9.17 -8.74
N PRO A 74 -8.18 -10.32 -8.11
CA PRO A 74 -9.47 -10.47 -7.44
C PRO A 74 -9.59 -9.61 -6.16
N LEU A 75 -8.49 -9.45 -5.43
CA LEU A 75 -8.45 -8.61 -4.23
C LEU A 75 -8.64 -7.13 -4.57
N LYS A 76 -8.10 -6.69 -5.71
CA LYS A 76 -8.20 -5.31 -6.17
C LYS A 76 -9.65 -4.92 -6.44
N GLU A 77 -10.44 -5.78 -7.07
CA GLU A 77 -11.86 -5.51 -7.36
C GLU A 77 -12.66 -5.30 -6.07
N VAL A 78 -12.46 -6.17 -5.08
CA VAL A 78 -13.10 -6.03 -3.75
C VAL A 78 -12.66 -4.73 -3.08
N LEU A 79 -11.37 -4.41 -3.10
CA LEU A 79 -10.86 -3.18 -2.50
C LEU A 79 -11.38 -1.92 -3.20
N ASP A 80 -11.49 -1.94 -4.53
CA ASP A 80 -12.03 -0.82 -5.30
C ASP A 80 -13.52 -0.61 -4.95
N GLY A 81 -14.31 -1.68 -4.80
CA GLY A 81 -15.70 -1.61 -4.36
C GLY A 81 -15.85 -1.00 -2.95
N GLU A 82 -15.04 -1.47 -1.99
CA GLU A 82 -15.00 -0.91 -0.64
C GLU A 82 -14.55 0.56 -0.61
N LEU A 83 -13.54 0.90 -1.43
CA LEU A 83 -13.08 2.28 -1.57
C LEU A 83 -14.18 3.18 -2.12
N ALA A 84 -14.92 2.72 -3.13
CA ALA A 84 -16.06 3.45 -3.70
C ALA A 84 -17.12 3.74 -2.63
N LEU A 85 -17.52 2.73 -1.85
CA LEU A 85 -18.46 2.89 -0.73
C LEU A 85 -17.94 3.88 0.32
N ALA A 86 -16.67 3.75 0.72
CA ALA A 86 -16.04 4.63 1.69
C ALA A 86 -16.05 6.10 1.22
N LEU A 87 -15.73 6.34 -0.05
CA LEU A 87 -15.71 7.68 -0.64
C LEU A 87 -17.09 8.34 -0.65
N VAL A 88 -18.15 7.59 -1.01
CA VAL A 88 -19.51 8.14 -1.02
C VAL A 88 -20.00 8.41 0.40
N ASN A 89 -19.75 7.49 1.34
CA ASN A 89 -20.08 7.70 2.75
C ASN A 89 -19.37 8.92 3.33
N GLN A 90 -18.06 9.08 3.05
CA GLN A 90 -17.30 10.25 3.45
C GLN A 90 -17.88 11.53 2.85
N PHE A 91 -18.25 11.52 1.57
CA PHE A 91 -18.87 12.67 0.93
C PHE A 91 -20.16 13.07 1.63
N VAL A 92 -21.07 12.13 1.92
CA VAL A 92 -22.33 12.38 2.64
C VAL A 92 -22.07 12.97 4.02
N ALA A 93 -21.08 12.44 4.76
CA ALA A 93 -20.68 12.95 6.07
C ALA A 93 -20.19 14.40 5.98
N ASN A 94 -19.28 14.69 5.03
CA ASN A 94 -18.74 16.04 4.80
C ASN A 94 -19.85 17.05 4.48
N GLN A 95 -20.80 16.69 3.59
CA GLN A 95 -21.93 17.57 3.27
C GLN A 95 -22.81 17.84 4.50
N THR A 96 -23.01 16.82 5.35
CA THR A 96 -23.83 16.94 6.57
C THR A 96 -23.19 17.90 7.57
N ILE A 97 -21.90 17.74 7.84
CA ILE A 97 -21.13 18.62 8.72
C ILE A 97 -21.15 20.07 8.19
N GLU A 98 -20.95 20.26 6.88
CA GLU A 98 -20.94 21.61 6.30
C GLU A 98 -22.34 22.27 6.32
N ILE A 99 -23.42 21.48 6.14
CA ILE A 99 -24.78 21.99 6.31
C ILE A 99 -25.01 22.48 7.75
N GLU A 100 -24.63 21.68 8.74
CA GLU A 100 -24.73 22.05 10.16
C GLU A 100 -23.96 23.34 10.43
N ARG A 101 -22.70 23.40 9.98
CA ARG A 101 -21.86 24.60 10.11
C ARG A 101 -22.49 25.86 9.51
N LEU A 102 -23.09 25.76 8.31
CA LEU A 102 -23.70 26.91 7.63
C LEU A 102 -25.04 27.33 8.26
N MET A 103 -25.72 26.42 8.96
CA MET A 103 -26.92 26.73 9.74
C MET A 103 -26.59 27.51 11.02
N ASP A 104 -25.39 27.32 11.59
CA ASP A 104 -24.94 28.02 12.79
C ASP A 104 -24.46 29.46 12.53
N ILE A 105 -24.28 29.85 11.26
CA ILE A 105 -23.91 31.22 10.86
C ILE A 105 -25.17 32.11 10.83
N ASN A 106 -25.05 33.36 11.29
CA ASN A 106 -26.15 34.34 11.27
C ASN A 106 -25.79 35.56 10.38
N PRO A 107 -26.53 35.83 9.29
CA PRO A 107 -27.64 35.03 8.75
C PRO A 107 -27.16 33.75 8.03
N PRO A 108 -27.95 32.67 8.06
CA PRO A 108 -27.56 31.40 7.45
C PRO A 108 -27.54 31.48 5.92
N ASP A 109 -26.54 30.86 5.30
CA ASP A 109 -26.42 30.78 3.83
C ASP A 109 -27.36 29.72 3.27
N THR A 110 -28.64 30.10 3.14
CA THR A 110 -29.72 29.22 2.68
C THR A 110 -29.52 28.71 1.25
N ALA A 111 -28.85 29.47 0.38
CA ALA A 111 -28.59 29.07 -0.99
C ALA A 111 -27.56 27.95 -1.03
N ARG A 112 -26.47 28.09 -0.27
CA ARG A 112 -25.45 27.05 -0.15
C ARG A 112 -25.99 25.80 0.51
N ILE A 113 -26.74 25.93 1.61
CA ILE A 113 -27.36 24.79 2.31
C ILE A 113 -28.24 23.96 1.37
N ARG A 114 -29.05 24.61 0.51
CA ARG A 114 -29.92 23.91 -0.45
C ARG A 114 -29.10 23.09 -1.45
N GLU A 115 -28.01 23.64 -1.94
CA GLU A 115 -27.13 22.94 -2.88
C GLU A 115 -26.44 21.74 -2.21
N LEU A 116 -25.91 21.90 -0.99
CA LEU A 116 -25.28 20.80 -0.26
C LEU A 116 -26.28 19.68 0.05
N ARG A 117 -27.54 20.01 0.37
CA ARG A 117 -28.61 19.02 0.55
C ARG A 117 -28.88 18.23 -0.73
N ARG A 118 -29.01 18.92 -1.86
CA ARG A 118 -29.19 18.27 -3.17
C ARG A 118 -28.03 17.33 -3.49
N GLN A 119 -26.80 17.77 -3.27
CA GLN A 119 -25.60 16.94 -3.50
C GLN A 119 -25.56 15.71 -2.58
N ARG A 120 -25.90 15.88 -1.30
CA ARG A 120 -25.97 14.79 -0.33
C ARG A 120 -27.05 13.78 -0.70
N ASP A 121 -28.23 14.23 -1.12
CA ASP A 121 -29.34 13.35 -1.47
C ASP A 121 -29.02 12.54 -2.74
N VAL A 122 -28.34 13.15 -3.72
CA VAL A 122 -27.80 12.43 -4.88
C VAL A 122 -26.77 11.38 -4.46
N ALA A 123 -25.87 11.69 -3.53
CA ALA A 123 -24.89 10.72 -3.02
C ALA A 123 -25.55 9.57 -2.23
N ARG A 124 -26.60 9.85 -1.46
CA ARG A 124 -27.41 8.81 -0.79
C ARG A 124 -28.15 7.92 -1.79
N GLN A 125 -28.66 8.50 -2.87
CA GLN A 125 -29.25 7.72 -3.95
C GLN A 125 -28.22 6.75 -4.55
N VAL A 126 -27.00 7.23 -4.82
CA VAL A 126 -25.89 6.38 -5.28
C VAL A 126 -25.64 5.23 -4.30
N LEU A 127 -25.53 5.48 -2.99
CA LEU A 127 -25.35 4.41 -1.99
C LEU A 127 -26.49 3.37 -2.02
N SER A 128 -27.73 3.80 -2.23
CA SER A 128 -28.89 2.89 -2.23
C SER A 128 -28.97 1.99 -3.47
N THR A 129 -28.34 2.37 -4.58
CA THR A 129 -28.40 1.64 -5.86
C THR A 129 -27.03 1.13 -6.31
N PHE A 130 -25.98 1.31 -5.50
CA PHE A 130 -24.63 0.93 -5.87
C PHE A 130 -24.44 -0.58 -5.72
N ASP A 131 -23.94 -1.19 -6.79
CA ASP A 131 -23.52 -2.58 -6.81
C ASP A 131 -21.97 -2.63 -6.78
N PRO A 132 -21.35 -3.11 -5.69
CA PRO A 132 -19.90 -3.20 -5.58
C PRO A 132 -19.29 -4.32 -6.45
N GLU A 133 -20.09 -5.24 -6.98
CA GLU A 133 -19.62 -6.29 -7.88
C GLU A 133 -19.53 -5.82 -9.34
N ASP A 134 -20.11 -4.66 -9.68
CA ASP A 134 -20.01 -4.03 -10.98
C ASP A 134 -18.74 -3.14 -11.06
N PRO A 135 -17.71 -3.53 -11.85
CA PRO A 135 -16.45 -2.79 -11.94
C PRO A 135 -16.60 -1.43 -12.64
N ASP A 136 -17.55 -1.29 -13.57
CA ASP A 136 -17.79 -0.03 -14.27
C ASP A 136 -18.54 0.97 -13.37
N ALA A 137 -19.50 0.47 -12.59
CA ALA A 137 -20.15 1.28 -11.56
C ALA A 137 -19.13 1.74 -10.49
N THR A 138 -18.28 0.83 -10.04
CA THR A 138 -17.22 1.10 -9.05
C THR A 138 -16.26 2.20 -9.54
N ARG A 139 -15.74 2.06 -10.77
CA ARG A 139 -14.85 3.07 -11.36
C ARG A 139 -15.54 4.43 -11.47
N THR A 140 -16.78 4.47 -11.95
CA THR A 140 -17.55 5.71 -12.09
C THR A 140 -17.75 6.42 -10.75
N VAL A 141 -18.02 5.66 -9.68
CA VAL A 141 -18.16 6.21 -8.33
C VAL A 141 -16.82 6.75 -7.82
N ILE A 142 -15.74 5.98 -7.96
CA ILE A 142 -14.40 6.42 -7.55
C ILE A 142 -14.03 7.73 -8.25
N GLU A 143 -14.14 7.80 -9.58
CA GLU A 143 -13.81 9.00 -10.36
C GLU A 143 -14.63 10.22 -9.91
N ARG A 144 -15.92 10.02 -9.66
CA ARG A 144 -16.84 11.10 -9.27
C ARG A 144 -16.58 11.65 -7.87
N PHE A 145 -16.20 10.80 -6.92
CA PHE A 145 -16.10 11.18 -5.50
C PHE A 145 -14.65 11.35 -5.00
N ALA A 146 -13.65 10.73 -5.65
CA ALA A 146 -12.24 10.91 -5.30
C ALA A 146 -11.72 12.32 -5.62
N ALA A 147 -12.15 12.90 -6.75
CA ALA A 147 -11.72 14.23 -7.18
C ALA A 147 -12.23 15.38 -6.28
N LYS A 148 -13.20 15.11 -5.41
CA LYS A 148 -13.82 16.11 -4.53
C LYS A 148 -13.21 16.20 -3.14
N ARG A 149 -12.05 15.57 -2.91
CA ARG A 149 -11.30 15.78 -1.67
C ARG A 149 -10.87 17.26 -1.64
N PRO A 150 -11.35 18.09 -0.69
CA PRO A 150 -10.68 19.35 -0.44
C PRO A 150 -9.23 19.00 -0.06
N PRO A 151 -8.22 19.72 -0.59
CA PRO A 151 -6.85 19.51 -0.15
C PRO A 151 -6.83 19.60 1.38
N LEU A 152 -6.20 18.64 2.04
CA LEU A 152 -5.84 18.80 3.45
C LEU A 152 -5.04 20.10 3.52
N GLN A 153 -5.69 21.19 3.95
CA GLN A 153 -4.96 22.38 4.32
C GLN A 153 -4.05 21.97 5.46
N ASP A 154 -2.77 22.12 5.18
CA ASP A 154 -1.61 22.00 6.06
C ASP A 154 -1.96 22.58 7.45
N ARG A 155 -2.48 21.73 8.35
CA ARG A 155 -2.74 22.10 9.75
C ARG A 155 -1.43 22.21 10.57
N THR A 156 -0.29 22.06 9.90
CA THR A 156 1.04 21.94 10.50
C THR A 156 1.83 23.23 10.60
N ARG A 157 1.22 24.41 10.40
CA ARG A 157 1.95 25.71 10.39
C ARG A 157 1.51 26.76 11.41
N ARG A 158 0.74 26.40 12.45
CA ARG A 158 0.31 27.35 13.50
C ARG A 158 0.50 26.84 14.94
N ALA A 159 1.43 25.92 15.16
CA ALA A 159 1.75 25.43 16.50
C ALA A 159 3.18 25.81 16.96
N SER A 160 3.91 26.67 16.24
CA SER A 160 5.32 26.97 16.54
C SER A 160 5.66 28.40 16.94
N ASP A 161 4.70 29.34 16.97
CA ASP A 161 5.08 30.78 17.06
C ASP A 161 4.56 31.49 18.34
N ASP A 162 4.05 30.78 19.34
CA ASP A 162 3.59 31.41 20.61
C ASP A 162 4.35 30.94 21.88
N GLU A 163 5.53 30.32 21.74
CA GLU A 163 6.43 30.04 22.87
C GLU A 163 7.83 30.66 22.66
N GLU A 164 7.91 31.98 22.46
CA GLU A 164 9.11 32.75 22.82
C GLU A 164 8.83 34.26 22.75
N THR A 165 8.38 34.83 23.85
CA THR A 165 8.81 36.18 24.25
C THR A 165 8.65 36.30 25.76
N SER A 166 9.80 36.28 26.43
CA SER A 166 10.01 36.78 27.79
C SER A 166 9.77 38.28 27.88
#